data_AF-A0A2Z5JYC8-F1
#
_entry.id   AF-A0A2Z5JYC8-F1
#
_cell.length_a   1.000
_cell.length_b   1.000
_cell.length_c   1.000
_cell.angle_alpha   90.00
_cell.angle_beta   90.00
_cell.angle_gamma   90.00
#
_symmetry.space_group_name_H-M   'P 1'
#
loop_
_entity.id
_entity.type
_entity.pdbx_description
1 polymer ?
#
loop_
_entity_poly.entity_id
_entity_poly.type
_entity_poly.pdbx_seq_one_letter_code
_entity_poly.pdbx_strand_id
1 'polypeptide(L)'
;MRQYAQSSLPDELLDAGRIDGAGFFRLYWTVALPLFRPALAFLGIFTFIGLWNDYIWPLVVMIDPEKVTLQVALANLNVLYNADYALVMAGALMSVIPLIVVFLIGARHFLRELAAGVMKM
;
A
#
# COMPACT_ATOMS: atom_id res chain seq x y z
N MET A 1 -3.84 9.61 -7.24
CA MET A 1 -2.51 10.10 -7.68
C MET A 1 -2.57 11.34 -8.55
N ARG A 2 -3.32 11.37 -9.66
CA ARG A 2 -3.38 12.54 -10.55
C ARG A 2 -3.77 13.85 -9.83
N GLN A 3 -4.79 13.81 -8.97
CA GLN A 3 -5.23 14.97 -8.18
C GLN A 3 -4.15 15.48 -7.21
N TYR A 4 -3.50 14.58 -6.47
CA TYR A 4 -2.40 14.93 -5.56
C TYR A 4 -1.22 15.53 -6.32
N ALA A 5 -0.88 14.98 -7.49
CA ALA A 5 0.20 15.51 -8.32
C ALA A 5 -0.06 16.96 -8.76
N GLN A 6 -1.30 17.29 -9.13
CA GLN A 6 -1.69 18.65 -9.55
C GLN A 6 -1.64 19.67 -8.40
N SER A 7 -1.95 19.26 -7.17
CA SER A 7 -1.94 20.17 -6.01
C SER A 7 -0.59 20.28 -5.31
N SER A 8 0.23 19.23 -5.34
CA SER A 8 1.49 19.18 -4.59
C SER A 8 2.68 19.70 -5.37
N LEU A 9 2.67 19.60 -6.72
CA LEU A 9 3.80 19.96 -7.58
C LEU A 9 3.53 21.26 -8.37
N PRO A 10 3.89 22.43 -7.82
CA PRO A 10 3.90 23.69 -8.56
C PRO A 10 4.74 23.63 -9.84
N ASP A 11 4.22 24.15 -10.95
CA ASP A 11 4.96 24.23 -12.21
C ASP A 11 6.23 25.08 -12.08
N GLU A 12 6.20 26.09 -11.21
CA GLU A 12 7.33 26.98 -10.89
C GLU A 12 8.56 26.21 -10.39
N LEU A 13 8.38 25.14 -9.59
CA LEU A 13 9.47 24.29 -9.11
C LEU A 13 10.10 23.48 -10.25
N LEU A 14 9.31 23.08 -11.23
CA LEU A 14 9.78 22.35 -12.40
C LEU A 14 10.55 23.28 -13.34
N ASP A 15 10.05 24.50 -13.54
CA ASP A 15 10.69 25.50 -14.39
C ASP A 15 12.00 26.02 -13.78
N ALA A 16 12.05 26.22 -12.46
CA ALA A 16 13.30 26.52 -11.76
C ALA A 16 14.37 25.42 -11.98
N GLY A 17 13.99 24.15 -11.81
CA GLY A 17 14.91 23.04 -12.05
C GLY A 17 15.38 22.93 -13.51
N ARG A 18 14.54 23.32 -14.47
CA ARG A 18 14.92 23.41 -15.90
C ARG A 18 15.91 24.55 -16.16
N ILE A 19 15.71 25.71 -15.53
CA ILE A 19 16.64 26.84 -15.61
C ILE A 19 18.01 26.45 -15.03
N ASP A 20 18.02 25.64 -13.96
CA ASP A 20 19.24 25.06 -13.36
C ASP A 20 19.87 23.92 -14.20
N GLY A 21 19.34 23.64 -15.40
CA GLY A 21 19.87 22.64 -16.33
C GLY A 21 19.52 21.19 -15.97
N ALA A 22 18.57 20.95 -15.06
CA ALA A 22 18.13 19.60 -14.75
C ALA A 22 17.26 19.02 -15.90
N GLY A 23 17.72 17.92 -16.50
CA GLY A 23 16.93 17.16 -17.47
C GLY A 23 15.71 16.49 -16.82
N PHE A 24 14.74 16.09 -17.64
CA PHE A 24 13.45 15.53 -17.20
C PHE A 24 13.58 14.39 -16.17
N PHE A 25 14.43 13.40 -16.43
CA PHE A 25 14.61 12.25 -15.53
C PHE A 25 15.19 12.67 -14.18
N ARG A 26 16.11 13.63 -14.16
CA ARG A 26 16.67 14.17 -12.91
C ARG A 26 15.57 14.85 -12.11
N LEU A 27 14.84 15.76 -12.76
CA LEU A 27 13.71 16.48 -12.16
C LEU A 27 12.67 15.53 -11.56
N TYR A 28 12.33 14.45 -12.29
CA TYR A 28 11.42 13.42 -11.82
C TYR A 28 11.91 12.74 -10.53
N TRP A 29 13.15 12.24 -10.52
CA TRP A 29 13.68 11.48 -9.39
C TRP A 29 14.03 12.34 -8.17
N THR A 30 14.46 13.58 -8.38
CA THR A 30 14.94 14.44 -7.30
C THR A 30 13.89 15.41 -6.76
N VAL A 31 12.89 15.79 -7.57
CA VAL A 31 11.86 16.76 -7.17
C VAL A 31 10.49 16.10 -7.06
N ALA A 32 9.98 15.54 -8.15
CA ALA A 32 8.61 15.03 -8.18
C ALA A 32 8.42 13.77 -7.33
N LEU A 33 9.32 12.78 -7.43
CA LEU A 33 9.17 11.51 -6.75
C LEU A 33 9.25 11.64 -5.21
N PRO A 34 10.21 12.39 -4.62
CA PRO A 34 10.25 12.60 -3.16
C PRO A 34 9.01 13.28 -2.62
N LEU A 35 8.46 14.23 -3.37
CA LEU A 35 7.24 14.95 -3.05
C LEU A 35 6.01 14.03 -3.07
N PHE A 36 5.97 13.05 -3.97
CA PHE A 36 4.87 12.08 -4.05
C PHE A 36 4.99 10.90 -3.07
N ARG A 37 6.11 10.74 -2.36
CA ARG A 37 6.33 9.62 -1.41
C ARG A 37 5.18 9.39 -0.43
N PRO A 38 4.57 10.41 0.19
CA PRO A 38 3.49 10.21 1.15
C PRO A 38 2.22 9.68 0.48
N ALA A 39 1.83 10.25 -0.66
CA ALA A 39 0.69 9.76 -1.44
C ALA A 39 0.92 8.36 -2.00
N LEU A 40 2.15 8.04 -2.40
CA LEU A 40 2.54 6.69 -2.83
C LEU A 40 2.51 5.69 -1.68
N ALA A 41 2.90 6.09 -0.46
CA ALA A 41 2.78 5.25 0.72
C ALA A 41 1.31 4.93 1.03
N PHE A 42 0.43 5.94 1.00
CA PHE A 42 -1.02 5.73 1.15
C PHE A 42 -1.54 4.77 0.08
N LEU A 43 -1.27 5.05 -1.20
CA LEU A 43 -1.70 4.19 -2.29
C LEU A 43 -1.21 2.76 -2.11
N GLY A 44 0.08 2.57 -1.81
CA GLY A 44 0.69 1.27 -1.62
C GLY A 44 0.03 0.47 -0.50
N ILE A 45 -0.27 1.10 0.63
CA ILE A 45 -0.98 0.44 1.74
C ILE A 45 -2.38 0.02 1.30
N PHE A 46 -3.17 0.92 0.71
CA PHE A 46 -4.55 0.60 0.30
C PHE A 46 -4.58 -0.48 -0.78
N THR A 47 -3.68 -0.42 -1.76
CA THR A 47 -3.54 -1.45 -2.79
C THR A 47 -3.13 -2.79 -2.17
N PHE A 48 -2.17 -2.79 -1.24
CA PHE A 48 -1.75 -4.02 -0.56
C PHE A 48 -2.89 -4.64 0.25
N ILE A 49 -3.60 -3.84 1.06
CA ILE A 49 -4.75 -4.29 1.84
C ILE A 49 -5.82 -4.89 0.91
N GLY A 50 -6.10 -4.23 -0.22
CA GLY A 50 -7.07 -4.71 -1.19
C GLY A 50 -6.69 -6.07 -1.78
N LEU A 51 -5.45 -6.20 -2.26
CA LEU A 51 -4.95 -7.44 -2.87
C LEU A 51 -4.80 -8.57 -1.84
N TRP A 52 -4.40 -8.25 -0.60
CA TRP A 52 -4.22 -9.23 0.46
C TRP A 52 -5.55 -9.81 0.96
N ASN A 53 -6.61 -9.00 0.97
CA ASN A 53 -7.96 -9.43 1.33
C ASN A 53 -8.75 -9.98 0.13
N ASP A 54 -8.17 -9.95 -1.08
CA ASP A 54 -8.85 -10.48 -2.25
C ASP A 54 -8.99 -12.00 -2.15
N TYR A 55 -10.23 -12.45 -2.14
CA TYR A 55 -10.62 -13.84 -1.97
C TYR A 55 -11.21 -14.41 -3.26
N ILE A 56 -12.07 -13.65 -3.93
CA ILE A 56 -12.84 -14.13 -5.08
C ILE A 56 -11.94 -14.43 -6.27
N TRP A 57 -11.04 -13.51 -6.61
CA TRP A 57 -10.19 -13.71 -7.78
C TRP A 57 -9.26 -14.94 -7.64
N PRO A 58 -8.52 -15.10 -6.53
CA PRO A 58 -7.77 -16.33 -6.27
C PRO A 58 -8.62 -17.59 -6.25
N LEU A 59 -9.79 -17.57 -5.62
CA LEU A 59 -10.68 -18.74 -5.55
C LEU A 59 -11.09 -19.25 -6.94
N VAL A 60 -11.30 -18.34 -7.89
CA VAL A 60 -11.73 -18.68 -9.25
C VAL A 60 -10.56 -19.13 -10.12
N VAL A 61 -9.39 -18.51 -9.99
CA VAL A 61 -8.26 -18.73 -10.91
C VAL A 61 -7.28 -19.80 -10.41
N MET A 62 -7.18 -20.01 -9.10
CA MET A 62 -6.25 -20.98 -8.52
C MET A 62 -6.86 -22.38 -8.53
N ILE A 63 -6.35 -23.21 -9.43
CA ILE A 63 -6.83 -24.59 -9.64
C ILE A 63 -6.12 -25.57 -8.68
N ASP A 64 -4.86 -25.30 -8.32
CA ASP A 64 -4.04 -26.17 -7.48
C ASP A 64 -4.26 -25.84 -5.99
N PRO A 65 -4.83 -26.76 -5.19
CA PRO A 65 -5.12 -26.53 -3.77
C PRO A 65 -3.87 -26.24 -2.93
N GLU A 66 -2.68 -26.68 -3.35
CA GLU A 66 -1.43 -26.43 -2.62
C GLU A 66 -0.85 -25.04 -2.88
N LYS A 67 -1.39 -24.31 -3.86
CA LYS A 67 -0.89 -22.99 -4.29
C LYS A 67 -1.91 -21.87 -4.11
N VAL A 68 -2.90 -22.07 -3.25
CA VAL A 68 -3.92 -21.06 -2.97
C VAL A 68 -3.40 -19.96 -2.03
N THR A 69 -4.04 -18.79 -2.05
CA THR A 69 -3.73 -17.73 -1.09
C THR A 69 -4.16 -18.14 0.32
N LEU A 70 -3.57 -17.47 1.33
CA LEU A 70 -3.95 -17.67 2.73
C LEU A 70 -5.46 -17.46 2.94
N GLN A 71 -6.05 -16.45 2.29
CA GLN A 71 -7.50 -16.17 2.41
C GLN A 71 -8.35 -17.36 1.92
N VAL A 72 -7.98 -17.94 0.78
CA VAL A 72 -8.68 -19.11 0.22
C VAL A 72 -8.44 -20.36 1.08
N ALA A 73 -7.22 -20.58 1.55
CA ALA A 73 -6.90 -21.70 2.45
C ALA A 73 -7.72 -21.63 3.75
N LEU A 74 -7.85 -20.45 4.36
CA LEU A 74 -8.65 -20.24 5.57
C LEU A 74 -10.13 -20.53 5.34
N ALA A 75 -10.68 -20.14 4.18
CA ALA A 75 -12.06 -20.46 3.84
C ALA A 75 -12.29 -21.97 3.71
N ASN A 76 -11.33 -22.70 3.13
CA ASN A 76 -11.41 -24.15 2.98
C ASN A 76 -11.34 -24.91 4.32
N LEU A 77 -10.66 -24.37 5.34
CA LEU A 77 -10.64 -24.95 6.69
C LEU A 77 -12.01 -24.98 7.37
N ASN A 78 -12.96 -24.15 6.92
CA ASN A 78 -14.30 -24.08 7.49
C ASN A 78 -15.26 -25.16 6.93
N VAL A 79 -14.91 -25.81 5.81
CA VAL A 79 -15.88 -26.59 4.99
C VAL A 79 -15.82 -28.11 5.26
N LEU A 80 -14.79 -28.63 5.92
CA LEU A 80 -14.57 -30.07 6.07
C LEU A 80 -14.74 -30.56 7.54
N TYR A 81 -15.97 -30.95 7.89
CA TYR A 81 -16.31 -31.89 8.98
C TYR A 81 -15.65 -31.72 10.37
N ASN A 82 -16.07 -30.69 11.13
CA ASN A 82 -15.57 -30.24 12.45
C ASN A 82 -14.52 -29.13 12.29
N ALA A 83 -14.98 -27.92 11.96
CA ALA A 83 -14.13 -26.74 11.95
C ALA A 83 -13.45 -26.60 13.32
N ASP A 84 -12.14 -26.82 13.34
CA ASP A 84 -11.32 -26.46 14.48
C ASP A 84 -11.30 -24.92 14.53
N TYR A 85 -12.24 -24.36 15.28
CA TYR A 85 -12.37 -22.91 15.44
C TYR A 85 -11.09 -22.29 15.99
N ALA A 86 -10.31 -23.03 16.80
CA ALA A 86 -9.03 -22.54 17.27
C ALA A 86 -8.05 -22.40 16.10
N LEU A 87 -8.00 -23.37 15.19
CA LEU A 87 -7.16 -23.29 13.99
C LEU A 87 -7.60 -22.16 13.03
N VAL A 88 -8.89 -22.02 12.79
CA VAL A 88 -9.43 -20.94 11.92
C VAL A 88 -9.15 -19.56 12.52
N MET A 89 -9.38 -19.38 13.82
CA MET A 89 -9.10 -18.11 14.49
C MET A 89 -7.61 -17.80 14.56
N ALA A 90 -6.76 -18.80 14.81
CA ALA A 90 -5.31 -18.63 14.77
C ALA A 90 -4.83 -18.20 13.37
N GLY A 91 -5.34 -18.86 12.32
CA GLY A 91 -5.05 -18.50 10.94
C GLY A 91 -5.53 -17.10 10.56
N ALA A 92 -6.72 -16.71 11.03
CA ALA A 92 -7.24 -15.35 10.86
C ALA A 92 -6.39 -14.30 11.59
N LEU A 93 -5.91 -14.59 12.80
CA LEU A 93 -4.99 -13.69 13.51
C LEU A 93 -3.66 -13.54 12.74
N MET A 94 -3.12 -14.65 12.21
CA MET A 94 -1.91 -14.65 11.40
C MET A 94 -2.07 -13.84 10.11
N SER A 95 -3.25 -13.87 9.49
CA SER A 95 -3.51 -13.12 8.25
C SER A 95 -3.52 -11.60 8.45
N VAL A 96 -3.71 -11.13 9.69
CA VAL A 96 -3.65 -9.69 10.03
C VAL A 96 -2.21 -9.19 10.19
N ILE A 97 -1.25 -10.06 10.53
CA ILE A 97 0.14 -9.67 10.81
C ILE A 97 0.77 -8.90 9.65
N PRO A 98 0.70 -9.36 8.37
CA PRO A 98 1.28 -8.61 7.26
C PRO A 98 0.67 -7.23 7.05
N LEU A 99 -0.64 -7.09 7.32
CA LEU A 99 -1.34 -5.81 7.23
C LEU A 99 -0.81 -4.82 8.28
N ILE A 100 -0.57 -5.30 9.51
CA ILE A 100 0.04 -4.49 10.57
C ILE A 100 1.46 -4.06 10.17
N VAL A 101 2.27 -4.98 9.63
CA VAL A 101 3.64 -4.66 9.20
C VAL A 101 3.65 -3.57 8.13
N VAL A 102 2.80 -3.72 7.10
CA VAL A 102 2.69 -2.73 6.02
C VAL A 102 2.18 -1.39 6.55
N PHE A 103 1.19 -1.42 7.44
CA PHE A 103 0.69 -0.21 8.10
C PHE A 103 1.79 0.49 8.90
N LEU A 104 2.58 -0.22 9.70
CA LEU A 104 3.67 0.36 10.51
C LEU A 104 4.79 0.97 9.65
N ILE A 105 5.07 0.40 8.48
CA ILE A 105 6.03 0.97 7.52
C ILE A 105 5.48 2.28 6.95
N GLY A 106 4.20 2.28 6.57
CA GLY A 106 3.53 3.45 6.01
C GLY A 106 3.27 4.57 7.02
N ALA A 107 2.92 4.23 8.26
CA ALA A 107 2.59 5.16 9.35
C ALA A 107 3.67 6.22 9.59
N ARG A 108 4.94 5.84 9.40
CA ARG A 108 6.10 6.76 9.53
C ARG A 108 6.05 7.93 8.53
N HIS A 109 5.44 7.72 7.36
CA HIS A 109 5.29 8.74 6.33
C HIS A 109 4.15 9.71 6.66
N PHE A 110 3.05 9.22 7.25
CA PHE A 110 1.94 10.05 7.70
C PHE A 110 2.35 11.03 8.82
N LEU A 111 3.12 10.56 9.81
CA LEU A 111 3.55 11.40 10.93
C LEU A 111 4.44 12.56 10.47
N ARG A 112 5.26 12.37 9.42
CA ARG A 112 6.10 13.43 8.85
C ARG A 112 5.29 14.51 8.14
N GLU A 113 4.26 14.12 7.38
CA GLU A 113 3.35 15.05 6.70
C GLU A 113 2.55 15.90 7.71
N LEU A 114 1.99 15.24 8.74
CA LEU A 114 1.23 15.92 9.78
C LEU A 114 2.09 16.94 10.53
N ALA A 115 3.32 16.57 10.91
CA ALA A 115 4.26 17.49 11.55
C ALA A 115 4.63 18.67 10.65
N ALA A 116 4.84 18.44 9.34
CA ALA A 116 5.14 19.50 8.39
C ALA A 116 3.95 20.44 8.14
N GLY A 117 2.71 19.95 8.25
CA GLY A 117 1.50 20.76 8.14
C GLY A 117 1.28 21.66 9.37
N VAL A 118 1.57 21.15 10.57
CA VAL A 118 1.43 21.91 11.83
C VAL A 118 2.45 23.04 11.93
N MET A 119 3.68 22.87 11.43
CA MET A 119 4.69 23.94 11.43
C MET A 119 4.44 25.05 10.39
N LYS A 120 3.45 24.88 9.49
CA LYS A 120 3.05 25.88 8.50
C LYS A 120 1.83 26.71 8.94
N MET A 121 1.26 26.43 10.12
CA MET A 121 0.25 27.25 10.79
C MET A 121 0.91 28.23 11.76
#